data_AF-A0ABC8A579-F1
#
_entry.id   AF-A0ABC8A579-F1
#
_cell.length_a   1.000
_cell.length_b   1.000
_cell.length_c   1.000
_cell.angle_alpha   90.00
_cell.angle_beta   90.00
_cell.angle_gamma   90.00
#
_symmetry.space_group_name_H-M   'P 1'
#
loop_
_entity.id
_entity.type
_entity.pdbx_description
1 polymer ?
#
loop_
_entity_poly.entity_id
_entity_poly.type
_entity_poly.pdbx_seq_one_letter_code
_entity_poly.pdbx_strand_id
1 'polypeptide(L)'
;MPMTGRCREPNCHAVVIRPLHYCTKHADKEAAYQASREQWTNRTDNSKRYKDYDRMRSKDPFKAEQHKFYQGKQWRSIREIALRRDNYLCQYCLNHKRVRTGNIGDHIVPYEVEPENRTNLANIAIACSKCHTAKTKWEQLYYGTGMGNKLKNAIPIRNVKDLPDFQKNIR
;
A
#
# COMPACT_ATOMS: atom_id res chain seq x y z
N MET A 1 -16.28 11.50 39.05
CA MET A 1 -15.23 12.52 39.26
C MET A 1 -15.04 13.29 37.96
N PRO A 2 -15.02 14.63 37.95
CA PRO A 2 -14.83 15.41 36.72
C PRO A 2 -13.43 15.17 36.16
N MET A 3 -13.31 15.05 34.84
CA MET A 3 -12.02 14.91 34.16
C MET A 3 -11.24 16.22 34.31
N THR A 4 -10.16 16.21 35.07
CA THR A 4 -9.28 17.38 35.27
C THR A 4 -7.97 17.24 34.48
N GLY A 5 -7.34 18.37 34.18
CA GLY A 5 -6.04 18.45 33.52
C GLY A 5 -5.24 19.64 34.04
N ARG A 6 -3.96 19.74 33.65
CA ARG A 6 -3.16 20.95 33.88
C ARG A 6 -3.36 21.93 32.73
N CYS A 7 -3.32 23.22 33.04
CA CYS A 7 -3.26 24.28 32.04
C CYS A 7 -2.09 24.01 31.08
N ARG A 8 -2.30 24.22 29.78
CA ARG A 8 -1.29 23.97 28.73
C ARG A 8 -0.25 25.06 28.55
N GLU A 9 -0.44 26.21 29.20
CA GLU A 9 0.52 27.32 29.12
C GLU A 9 1.87 26.90 29.73
N PRO A 10 3.00 27.15 29.05
CA PRO A 10 4.32 26.89 29.61
C PRO A 10 4.47 27.51 31.00
N ASN A 11 4.98 26.74 31.96
CA ASN A 11 5.18 27.15 33.35
C ASN A 11 3.89 27.49 34.14
N CYS A 12 2.69 27.17 33.62
CA CYS A 12 1.46 27.23 34.40
C CYS A 12 1.09 25.85 34.95
N HIS A 13 0.84 25.76 36.25
CA HIS A 13 0.46 24.50 36.92
C HIS A 13 -0.98 24.49 37.44
N ALA A 14 -1.79 25.49 37.04
CA ALA A 14 -3.19 25.56 37.43
C ALA A 14 -3.97 24.34 36.91
N VAL A 15 -4.86 23.80 37.75
CA VAL A 15 -5.77 22.71 37.38
C VAL A 15 -6.96 23.28 36.63
N VAL A 16 -7.32 22.64 35.53
CA VAL A 16 -8.47 22.96 34.68
C VAL A 16 -9.42 21.77 34.65
N ILE A 17 -10.72 22.06 34.61
CA ILE A 17 -11.76 21.04 34.45
C ILE A 17 -12.07 20.95 32.96
N ARG A 18 -12.00 19.75 32.39
CA ARG A 18 -12.33 19.53 30.98
C ARG A 18 -13.81 19.90 30.74
N PRO A 19 -14.14 20.53 29.60
CA PRO A 19 -13.40 20.51 28.33
C PRO A 19 -12.29 21.56 28.18
N LEU A 20 -12.13 22.49 29.12
CA LEU A 20 -11.14 23.57 29.02
C LEU A 20 -9.71 23.06 29.11
N HIS A 21 -8.81 23.72 28.39
CA HIS A 21 -7.37 23.42 28.35
C HIS A 21 -6.50 24.50 28.99
N TYR A 22 -7.05 25.69 29.19
CA TYR A 22 -6.42 26.80 29.89
C TYR A 22 -7.23 27.24 31.10
N CYS A 23 -6.53 27.78 32.11
CA CYS A 23 -7.16 28.30 33.31
C CYS A 23 -7.76 29.68 33.04
N THR A 24 -8.50 30.23 34.01
CA THR A 24 -9.14 31.55 33.90
C THR A 24 -8.15 32.68 33.57
N LYS A 25 -6.90 32.58 34.04
CA LYS A 25 -5.82 33.55 33.72
C LYS A 25 -5.35 33.49 32.26
N HIS A 26 -5.59 32.39 31.57
CA HIS A 26 -5.16 32.14 30.19
C HIS A 26 -6.35 31.82 29.28
N ALA A 27 -7.54 32.31 29.63
CA ALA A 27 -8.77 32.02 28.89
C ALA A 27 -8.73 32.55 27.44
N ASP A 28 -7.96 33.60 27.19
CA ASP A 28 -7.67 34.18 25.87
C ASP A 28 -7.05 33.15 24.90
N LYS A 29 -6.26 32.20 25.42
CA LYS A 29 -5.57 31.18 24.62
C LYS A 29 -6.44 29.98 24.27
N GLU A 30 -7.59 29.83 24.92
CA GLU A 30 -8.50 28.71 24.72
C GLU A 30 -9.05 28.71 23.29
N ALA A 31 -9.50 29.87 22.79
CA ALA A 31 -10.03 30.01 21.43
C ALA A 31 -8.98 29.70 20.36
N ALA A 32 -7.76 30.23 20.52
CA ALA A 32 -6.64 29.97 19.61
C ALA A 32 -6.24 28.49 19.60
N TYR A 33 -6.25 27.86 20.78
CA TYR A 33 -5.99 26.43 20.90
C TYR A 33 -7.08 25.57 20.27
N GLN A 34 -8.36 25.90 20.48
CA GLN A 34 -9.49 25.20 19.85
C GLN A 34 -9.42 25.33 18.32
N ALA A 35 -9.20 26.52 17.77
CA ALA A 35 -9.04 26.74 16.33
C ALA A 35 -7.85 25.96 15.73
N SER A 36 -6.70 25.93 16.43
CA SER A 36 -5.56 25.11 16.02
C SER A 36 -5.91 23.62 16.00
N ARG A 37 -6.63 23.14 17.02
CA ARG A 37 -7.07 21.74 17.10
C ARG A 37 -8.08 21.38 16.02
N GLU A 38 -9.01 22.27 15.70
CA GLU A 38 -9.98 22.10 14.61
C GLU A 38 -9.31 21.93 13.25
N GLN A 39 -8.20 22.65 13.01
CA GLN A 39 -7.38 22.48 11.81
C GLN A 39 -6.84 21.05 11.66
N TRP A 40 -6.53 20.37 12.76
CA TRP A 40 -6.05 18.99 12.76
C TRP A 40 -7.19 17.96 12.74
N THR A 41 -8.34 18.25 13.35
CA THR A 41 -9.50 17.34 13.30
C THR A 41 -10.15 17.30 11.90
N ASN A 42 -10.13 18.42 11.18
CA ASN A 42 -10.58 18.47 9.78
C ASN A 42 -9.60 17.77 8.80
N ARG A 43 -8.33 17.61 9.20
CA ARG A 43 -7.36 16.75 8.46
C ARG A 43 -7.60 15.25 8.69
N THR A 44 -8.24 14.88 9.79
CA THR A 44 -8.56 13.48 10.16
C THR A 44 -9.89 12.97 9.63
N ASP A 45 -10.51 13.64 8.65
CA ASP A 45 -11.49 12.98 7.77
C ASP A 45 -10.80 12.01 6.78
N ASN A 46 -9.95 11.15 7.36
CA ASN A 46 -9.38 9.98 6.73
C ASN A 46 -10.52 9.07 6.20
N SER A 47 -11.67 9.11 6.87
CA SER A 47 -12.92 8.46 6.42
C SER A 47 -13.35 8.94 5.03
N LYS A 48 -13.42 10.24 4.76
CA LYS A 48 -13.85 10.76 3.44
C LYS A 48 -12.82 10.52 2.36
N ARG A 49 -11.53 10.74 2.65
CA ARG A 49 -10.44 10.42 1.69
C ARG A 49 -10.38 8.94 1.34
N TYR A 50 -10.52 8.06 2.34
CA TYR A 50 -10.58 6.60 2.12
C TYR A 50 -11.84 6.21 1.35
N LYS A 51 -13.01 6.75 1.71
CA LYS A 51 -14.28 6.51 0.99
C LYS A 51 -14.22 6.99 -0.45
N ASP A 52 -13.59 8.14 -0.72
CA ASP A 52 -13.44 8.65 -2.08
C ASP A 52 -12.45 7.79 -2.89
N TYR A 53 -11.34 7.35 -2.29
CA TYR A 53 -10.39 6.44 -2.94
C TYR A 53 -11.02 5.08 -3.26
N ASP A 54 -11.80 4.52 -2.33
CA ASP A 54 -12.53 3.27 -2.51
C ASP A 54 -13.63 3.40 -3.58
N ARG A 55 -14.39 4.52 -3.58
CA ARG A 55 -15.36 4.82 -4.66
C ARG A 55 -14.71 4.93 -6.02
N MET A 56 -13.57 5.61 -6.13
CA MET A 56 -12.85 5.76 -7.40
C MET A 56 -12.37 4.40 -7.92
N ARG A 57 -11.90 3.52 -7.03
CA ARG A 57 -11.46 2.16 -7.37
C ARG A 57 -12.62 1.23 -7.72
N SER A 58 -13.78 1.40 -7.07
CA SER A 58 -15.00 0.63 -7.33
C SER A 58 -15.71 1.04 -8.63
N LYS A 59 -15.33 2.16 -9.25
CA LYS A 59 -15.97 2.65 -10.48
C LYS A 59 -15.62 1.77 -11.71
N ASP A 60 -14.42 1.20 -11.71
CA ASP A 60 -14.00 0.25 -12.74
C ASP A 60 -14.26 -1.19 -12.22
N PRO A 61 -15.23 -1.93 -12.82
CA PRO A 61 -15.58 -3.27 -12.36
C PRO A 61 -14.40 -4.25 -12.44
N PHE A 62 -13.50 -4.07 -13.41
CA PHE A 62 -12.30 -4.91 -13.55
C PHE A 62 -11.33 -4.66 -12.39
N LYS A 63 -11.09 -3.40 -12.02
CA LYS A 63 -10.24 -3.05 -10.87
C LYS A 63 -10.86 -3.46 -9.53
N ALA A 64 -12.18 -3.40 -9.43
CA ALA A 64 -12.92 -3.89 -8.27
C ALA A 64 -12.77 -5.42 -8.11
N GLU A 65 -12.92 -6.18 -9.19
CA GLU A 65 -12.71 -7.63 -9.18
C GLU A 65 -11.26 -8.00 -8.86
N GLN A 66 -10.29 -7.33 -9.49
CA GLN A 66 -8.86 -7.49 -9.20
C GLN A 66 -8.56 -7.24 -7.72
N HIS A 67 -9.12 -6.18 -7.13
CA HIS A 67 -8.96 -5.88 -5.72
C HIS A 67 -9.57 -6.96 -4.82
N LYS A 68 -10.79 -7.41 -5.13
CA LYS A 68 -11.47 -8.51 -4.41
C LYS A 68 -10.67 -9.81 -4.49
N PHE A 69 -10.05 -10.11 -5.64
CA PHE A 69 -9.19 -11.28 -5.82
C PHE A 69 -8.01 -11.27 -4.84
N TYR A 70 -7.25 -10.16 -4.79
CA TYR A 70 -6.09 -10.04 -3.88
C TYR A 70 -6.48 -10.06 -2.39
N GLN A 71 -7.70 -9.63 -2.04
CA GLN A 71 -8.21 -9.74 -0.67
C GLN A 71 -8.75 -11.15 -0.34
N GLY A 72 -9.08 -11.94 -1.36
CA GLY A 72 -9.73 -13.23 -1.24
C GLY A 72 -8.86 -14.35 -0.65
N LYS A 73 -9.52 -15.39 -0.14
CA LYS A 73 -8.86 -16.59 0.41
C LYS A 73 -8.03 -17.34 -0.64
N GLN A 74 -8.49 -17.33 -1.89
CA GLN A 74 -7.83 -18.01 -3.01
C GLN A 74 -6.40 -17.46 -3.22
N TRP A 75 -6.25 -16.13 -3.29
CA TRP A 75 -4.93 -15.51 -3.42
C TRP A 75 -4.03 -15.82 -2.23
N ARG A 76 -4.54 -15.74 -0.99
CA ARG A 76 -3.76 -16.06 0.21
C ARG A 76 -3.22 -17.48 0.18
N SER A 77 -4.05 -18.45 -0.24
CA SER A 77 -3.66 -19.86 -0.36
C SER A 77 -2.58 -20.08 -1.43
N ILE A 78 -2.79 -19.56 -2.64
CA ILE A 78 -1.82 -19.72 -3.75
C ILE A 78 -0.49 -19.02 -3.39
N ARG A 79 -0.55 -17.84 -2.80
CA ARG A 79 0.64 -17.11 -2.33
C ARG A 79 1.39 -17.92 -1.28
N GLU A 80 0.71 -18.56 -0.34
CA GLU A 80 1.36 -19.39 0.67
C GLU A 80 2.06 -20.60 0.06
N ILE A 81 1.42 -21.26 -0.92
CA ILE A 81 2.04 -22.36 -1.67
C ILE A 81 3.30 -21.87 -2.41
N ALA A 82 3.22 -20.71 -3.08
CA ALA A 82 4.36 -20.11 -3.76
C ALA A 82 5.50 -19.77 -2.79
N LEU A 83 5.18 -19.22 -1.61
CA LEU A 83 6.19 -18.90 -0.57
C LEU A 83 6.97 -20.14 -0.13
N ARG A 84 6.28 -21.26 0.10
CA ARG A 84 6.93 -22.51 0.50
C ARG A 84 7.72 -23.11 -0.65
N ARG A 85 7.16 -23.16 -1.87
CA ARG A 85 7.85 -23.65 -3.08
C ARG A 85 9.16 -22.91 -3.33
N ASP A 86 9.14 -21.60 -3.15
CA ASP A 86 10.27 -20.71 -3.44
C ASP A 86 11.20 -20.52 -2.24
N ASN A 87 10.99 -21.26 -1.14
CA ASN A 87 11.75 -21.16 0.12
C ASN A 87 11.85 -19.72 0.66
N TYR A 88 10.82 -18.90 0.47
CA TYR A 88 10.81 -17.48 0.82
C TYR A 88 11.96 -16.68 0.18
N LEU A 89 12.48 -17.14 -0.96
CA LEU A 89 13.54 -16.48 -1.73
C LEU A 89 12.96 -15.75 -2.94
N CYS A 90 13.53 -14.58 -3.22
CA CYS A 90 13.18 -13.80 -4.38
C CYS A 90 13.67 -14.48 -5.67
N GLN A 91 12.74 -14.95 -6.49
CA GLN A 91 13.02 -15.65 -7.74
C GLN A 91 13.71 -14.75 -8.78
N TYR A 92 13.36 -13.46 -8.82
CA TYR A 92 14.05 -12.49 -9.68
C TYR A 92 15.52 -12.29 -9.28
N CYS A 93 15.83 -12.26 -7.98
CA CYS A 93 17.22 -12.19 -7.53
C CYS A 93 17.97 -13.48 -7.85
N LEU A 94 17.31 -14.62 -7.61
CA LEU A 94 17.88 -15.95 -7.79
C LEU A 94 18.23 -16.22 -9.26
N ASN A 95 17.39 -15.75 -10.20
CA ASN A 95 17.67 -15.80 -11.63
C ASN A 95 19.01 -15.14 -12.02
N HIS A 96 19.42 -14.12 -11.26
CA HIS A 96 20.69 -13.41 -11.43
C HIS A 96 21.72 -13.81 -10.36
N LYS A 97 21.63 -15.04 -9.83
CA LYS A 97 22.57 -15.63 -8.85
C LYS A 97 22.71 -14.83 -7.55
N ARG A 98 21.68 -14.08 -7.16
CA ARG A 98 21.63 -13.34 -5.88
C ARG A 98 20.61 -13.97 -4.95
N VAL A 99 21.03 -14.24 -3.72
CA VAL A 99 20.13 -14.79 -2.69
C VAL A 99 19.57 -13.62 -1.88
N ARG A 100 18.24 -13.48 -1.91
CA ARG A 100 17.54 -12.47 -1.12
C ARG A 100 16.19 -13.00 -0.69
N THR A 101 15.80 -12.73 0.55
CA THR A 101 14.48 -13.08 1.06
C THR A 101 13.39 -12.26 0.36
N GLY A 102 12.23 -12.89 0.18
CA GLY A 102 11.05 -12.30 -0.42
C GLY A 102 9.79 -12.78 0.28
N ASN A 103 8.80 -11.90 0.39
CA ASN A 103 7.50 -12.21 0.98
C ASN A 103 6.35 -11.72 0.10
N ILE A 104 6.62 -11.17 -1.07
CA ILE A 104 5.60 -10.68 -1.99
C ILE A 104 5.36 -11.77 -3.03
N GLY A 105 4.12 -12.25 -3.16
CA GLY A 105 3.74 -13.09 -4.29
C GLY A 105 3.44 -12.15 -5.46
N ASP A 106 4.16 -12.31 -6.55
CA ASP A 106 4.08 -11.44 -7.72
C ASP A 106 3.68 -12.25 -8.95
N HIS A 107 2.74 -11.74 -9.75
CA HIS A 107 2.35 -12.38 -10.99
C HIS A 107 3.42 -12.10 -12.06
N ILE A 108 4.00 -13.12 -12.69
CA ILE A 108 5.03 -12.97 -13.72
C ILE A 108 4.46 -12.21 -14.92
N VAL A 109 3.31 -12.66 -15.42
CA VAL A 109 2.44 -11.89 -16.32
C VAL A 109 1.36 -11.21 -15.48
N PRO A 110 1.23 -9.87 -15.52
CA PRO A 110 0.27 -9.16 -14.68
C PRO A 110 -1.17 -9.66 -14.86
N TYR A 111 -1.94 -9.65 -13.77
CA TYR A 111 -3.39 -9.91 -13.80
C TYR A 111 -4.12 -9.11 -14.89
N GLU A 112 -3.69 -7.86 -15.13
CA GLU A 112 -4.32 -6.97 -16.11
C GLU A 112 -4.12 -7.42 -17.57
N VAL A 113 -3.10 -8.23 -17.82
CA VAL A 113 -2.73 -8.72 -19.16
C VAL A 113 -3.35 -10.09 -19.43
N GLU A 114 -3.25 -11.01 -18.46
CA GLU A 114 -3.81 -12.37 -18.56
C GLU A 114 -4.64 -12.72 -17.30
N PRO A 115 -5.89 -12.22 -17.19
CA PRO A 115 -6.75 -12.48 -16.04
C PRO A 115 -7.06 -13.97 -15.83
N GLU A 116 -7.08 -14.77 -16.90
CA GLU A 116 -7.30 -16.21 -16.88
C GLU A 116 -6.19 -16.98 -16.13
N ASN A 117 -4.97 -16.44 -16.14
CA ASN A 117 -3.81 -17.03 -15.47
C ASN A 117 -3.61 -16.52 -14.04
N ARG A 118 -4.56 -15.76 -13.48
CA ARG A 118 -4.45 -15.16 -12.14
C ARG A 118 -4.25 -16.17 -11.00
N THR A 119 -4.74 -17.40 -11.16
CA THR A 119 -4.64 -18.49 -10.18
C THR A 119 -3.58 -19.53 -10.52
N ASN A 120 -2.91 -19.40 -11.66
CA ASN A 120 -1.91 -20.37 -12.07
C ASN A 120 -0.64 -20.20 -11.21
N LEU A 121 -0.30 -21.22 -10.43
CA LEU A 121 0.88 -21.20 -9.55
C LEU A 121 2.19 -20.98 -10.34
N ALA A 122 2.27 -21.44 -11.60
CA ALA A 122 3.44 -21.22 -12.45
C ALA A 122 3.60 -19.73 -12.82
N ASN A 123 2.52 -18.95 -12.82
CA ASN A 123 2.53 -17.52 -13.05
C ASN A 123 2.85 -16.72 -11.77
N ILE A 124 3.04 -17.36 -10.61
CA ILE A 124 3.36 -16.67 -9.36
C ILE A 124 4.82 -16.89 -9.00
N ALA A 125 5.56 -15.81 -8.75
CA ALA A 125 6.94 -15.86 -8.28
C ALA A 125 7.08 -15.06 -6.97
N ILE A 126 7.90 -15.54 -6.04
CA ILE A 126 8.22 -14.75 -4.85
C ILE A 126 9.22 -13.64 -5.16
N ALA A 127 8.92 -12.44 -4.69
CA ALA A 127 9.67 -11.23 -4.93
C ALA A 127 10.09 -10.54 -3.61
N CYS A 128 11.26 -9.93 -3.63
CA CYS A 128 11.62 -8.91 -2.64
C CYS A 128 10.99 -7.57 -3.03
N SER A 129 10.84 -6.65 -2.07
CA SER A 129 10.26 -5.33 -2.30
C SER A 129 10.94 -4.55 -3.43
N LYS A 130 12.27 -4.58 -3.53
CA LYS A 130 13.01 -3.86 -4.58
C LYS A 130 12.69 -4.40 -5.98
N CYS A 131 12.73 -5.72 -6.17
CA CYS A 131 12.41 -6.33 -7.46
C CYS A 131 10.95 -6.10 -7.84
N HIS A 132 10.02 -6.24 -6.88
CA HIS A 132 8.60 -6.00 -7.12
C HIS A 132 8.36 -4.56 -7.61
N THR A 133 8.88 -3.55 -6.90
CA THR A 133 8.73 -2.14 -7.32
C THR A 133 9.35 -1.85 -8.70
N ALA A 134 10.53 -2.40 -8.98
CA ALA A 134 11.17 -2.21 -10.27
C ALA A 134 10.43 -2.93 -11.40
N LYS A 135 9.90 -4.13 -11.16
CA LYS A 135 9.04 -4.85 -12.09
C LYS A 135 7.75 -4.10 -12.37
N THR A 136 7.06 -3.58 -11.35
CA THR A 136 5.84 -2.77 -11.55
C THR A 136 6.09 -1.58 -12.49
N LYS A 137 7.22 -0.87 -12.32
CA LYS A 137 7.61 0.23 -13.22
C LYS A 137 7.85 -0.27 -14.65
N TRP A 138 8.55 -1.40 -14.79
CA TRP A 138 8.79 -2.00 -16.09
C TRP A 138 7.50 -2.47 -16.77
N GLU A 139 6.56 -3.06 -16.05
CA GLU A 139 5.25 -3.51 -16.58
C GLU A 139 4.39 -2.34 -17.06
N GLN A 140 4.40 -1.23 -16.32
CA GLN A 140 3.74 0.01 -16.77
C GLN A 140 4.30 0.48 -18.12
N LEU A 141 5.61 0.34 -18.34
CA LEU A 141 6.26 0.71 -19.59
C LEU A 141 6.01 -0.32 -20.70
N TYR A 142 6.13 -1.61 -20.41
CA TYR A 142 6.08 -2.70 -21.39
C TYR A 142 4.63 -3.08 -21.75
N TYR A 143 3.80 -3.36 -20.76
CA TYR A 143 2.40 -3.78 -20.92
C TYR A 143 1.41 -2.62 -20.85
N GLY A 144 1.79 -1.43 -20.36
CA GLY A 144 0.84 -0.33 -20.18
C GLY A 144 -0.15 -0.56 -19.02
N THR A 145 0.23 -1.36 -18.02
CA THR A 145 -0.59 -1.63 -16.84
C THR A 145 -0.68 -0.43 -15.91
N GLY A 146 -1.61 -0.46 -14.96
CA GLY A 146 -1.72 0.55 -13.89
C GLY A 146 -2.76 1.64 -14.16
N MET A 147 -3.02 2.47 -13.15
CA MET A 147 -4.08 3.49 -13.19
C MET A 147 -3.73 4.60 -14.18
N GLY A 148 -4.67 4.93 -15.08
CA GLY A 148 -4.50 5.98 -16.09
C GLY A 148 -3.74 5.55 -17.35
N ASN A 149 -3.17 4.34 -17.36
CA ASN A 149 -2.51 3.78 -18.54
C ASN A 149 -3.48 2.95 -19.38
N LYS A 150 -3.14 2.75 -20.65
CA LYS A 150 -3.84 1.83 -21.57
C LYS A 150 -2.96 0.62 -21.83
N LEU A 151 -3.55 -0.56 -21.77
CA LEU A 151 -2.85 -1.80 -22.07
C LEU A 151 -2.32 -1.80 -23.51
N LYS A 152 -1.07 -2.22 -23.65
CA LYS A 152 -0.37 -2.39 -24.92
C LYS A 152 -0.50 -3.83 -25.38
N ASN A 153 -0.52 -4.05 -26.70
CA ASN A 153 -0.49 -5.39 -27.28
C ASN A 153 0.95 -5.96 -27.26
N ALA A 154 1.51 -6.12 -26.05
CA ALA A 154 2.85 -6.64 -25.84
C ALA A 154 2.83 -8.14 -25.56
N ILE A 155 3.88 -8.85 -25.93
CA ILE A 155 3.96 -10.32 -25.79
C ILE A 155 4.11 -10.67 -24.29
N PRO A 156 3.24 -11.54 -23.74
CA PRO A 156 3.36 -11.99 -22.35
C PRO A 156 4.62 -12.82 -22.11
N ILE A 157 5.48 -12.37 -21.18
CA ILE A 157 6.70 -13.07 -20.78
C ILE A 157 6.36 -13.96 -19.59
N ARG A 158 6.33 -15.27 -19.79
CA ARG A 158 5.84 -16.24 -18.78
C ARG A 158 6.92 -16.84 -17.90
N ASN A 159 8.19 -16.80 -18.33
CA ASN A 159 9.29 -17.31 -17.52
C ASN A 159 10.03 -16.19 -16.82
N VAL A 160 10.35 -16.39 -15.54
CA VAL A 160 11.20 -15.48 -14.76
C VAL A 160 12.57 -15.26 -15.42
N LYS A 161 13.07 -16.26 -16.15
CA LYS A 161 14.38 -16.22 -16.81
C LYS A 161 14.46 -15.21 -17.95
N ASP A 162 13.34 -14.95 -18.60
CA ASP A 162 13.23 -14.08 -19.77
C ASP A 162 12.97 -12.61 -19.36
N LEU A 163 12.79 -12.35 -18.07
CA LEU A 163 12.61 -11.00 -17.54
C LEU A 163 13.95 -10.28 -17.33
N PRO A 164 13.98 -8.94 -17.48
CA PRO A 164 15.19 -8.17 -17.28
C PRO A 164 15.64 -8.15 -15.81
N ASP A 165 16.92 -7.85 -15.60
CA ASP A 165 17.46 -7.66 -14.26
C ASP A 165 16.94 -6.34 -13.63
N PHE A 166 15.95 -6.50 -12.74
CA PHE A 166 15.31 -5.39 -12.02
C PHE A 166 16.19 -4.69 -10.98
N GLN A 167 17.39 -5.19 -10.68
CA GLN A 167 18.32 -4.60 -9.73
C GLN A 167 19.56 -3.99 -10.38
N LYS A 168 19.71 -4.06 -11.71
CA LYS A 168 20.92 -3.64 -12.44
C LYS A 168 21.28 -2.15 -12.28
N ASN A 169 20.29 -1.29 -11.97
CA ASN A 169 20.46 0.17 -11.88
C ASN A 169 20.26 0.74 -10.47
N ILE A 170 20.25 -0.11 -9.44
CA ILE A 170 20.17 0.34 -8.05
C ILE A 170 21.59 0.54 -7.54
N ARG A 171 22.21 1.66 -7.91
CA ARG A 171 23.40 2.20 -7.23
C ARG A 171 22.96 2.89 -5.95
#